data_AF-A0A3D4YQ47-F1
#
_entry.id   AF-A0A3D4YQ47-F1
#
_cell.length_a   1.000
_cell.length_b   1.000
_cell.length_c   1.000
_cell.angle_alpha   90.00
_cell.angle_beta   90.00
_cell.angle_gamma   90.00
#
_symmetry.space_group_name_H-M   'P 1'
#
loop_
_entity.id
_entity.type
_entity.pdbx_description
1 polymer ?
#
loop_
_entity_poly.entity_id
_entity_poly.type
_entity_poly.pdbx_seq_one_letter_code
_entity_poly.pdbx_strand_id
1 'polypeptide(L)'
;MSAALVSPLDSYLTRVSNRLGMATKALSVVATVTLPFVVVSGMRGMNFEQIPLHSNPHGFMILVFAQLALGLTILAGLKWRKLL
;
A
#
# COMPACT_ATOMS: atom_id res chain seq x y z
N MET A 1 -7.65 21.48 -42.82
CA MET A 1 -6.36 21.54 -42.11
C MET A 1 -6.64 21.70 -40.61
N SER A 2 -6.90 20.61 -39.89
CA SER A 2 -7.18 20.67 -38.44
C SER A 2 -6.89 19.36 -37.68
N ALA A 3 -6.61 18.25 -38.37
CA ALA A 3 -6.31 16.97 -37.73
C ALA A 3 -4.85 16.79 -37.25
N ALA A 4 -3.91 17.64 -37.69
CA ALA A 4 -2.47 17.44 -37.42
C ALA A 4 -1.99 17.99 -36.07
N LEU A 5 -2.72 18.92 -35.44
CA LEU A 5 -2.33 19.54 -34.15
C LEU A 5 -2.87 18.81 -32.92
N VAL A 6 -3.86 17.94 -33.11
CA VAL A 6 -4.43 17.10 -32.05
C VAL A 6 -3.42 16.03 -31.62
N SER A 7 -2.67 15.46 -32.57
CA SER A 7 -1.75 14.34 -32.32
C SER A 7 -0.57 14.64 -31.36
N PRO A 8 0.11 15.81 -31.41
CA PRO A 8 1.20 16.14 -30.49
C PRO A 8 0.73 16.48 -29.07
N LEU A 9 -0.39 17.23 -28.95
CA LEU A 9 -0.97 17.59 -27.66
C LEU A 9 -1.53 16.35 -26.96
N ASP A 10 -2.26 15.50 -27.68
CA ASP A 10 -2.78 14.24 -27.14
C ASP A 10 -1.64 13.31 -26.68
N SER A 11 -0.52 13.29 -27.44
CA SER A 11 0.67 12.56 -27.04
C SER A 11 1.30 13.12 -25.76
N TYR A 12 1.34 14.44 -25.59
CA TYR A 12 1.83 15.08 -24.36
C TYR A 12 0.93 14.79 -23.17
N LEU A 13 -0.37 14.97 -23.32
CA LEU A 13 -1.37 14.68 -22.29
C LEU A 13 -1.34 13.19 -21.89
N THR A 14 -1.17 12.29 -22.86
CA THR A 14 -1.00 10.85 -22.60
C THR A 14 0.26 10.56 -21.78
N ARG A 15 1.39 11.21 -22.09
CA ARG A 15 2.64 11.06 -21.29
C ARG A 15 2.47 11.58 -19.87
N VAL A 16 1.83 12.73 -19.70
CA VAL A 16 1.56 13.32 -18.37
C VAL A 16 0.61 12.42 -17.56
N SER A 17 -0.46 11.95 -18.19
CA SER A 17 -1.43 11.03 -17.57
C SER A 17 -0.77 9.70 -17.15
N ASN A 18 0.06 9.12 -18.03
CA ASN A 18 0.81 7.90 -17.70
C ASN A 18 1.79 8.12 -16.53
N ARG A 19 2.50 9.27 -16.50
CA ARG A 19 3.38 9.61 -15.38
C ARG A 19 2.62 9.79 -14.08
N LEU A 20 1.47 10.47 -14.11
CA LEU A 20 0.60 10.63 -12.96
C LEU A 20 0.06 9.28 -12.48
N GLY A 21 -0.40 8.43 -13.40
CA GLY A 21 -0.87 7.07 -13.10
C GLY A 21 0.22 6.22 -12.43
N MET A 22 1.45 6.28 -12.94
CA MET A 22 2.61 5.62 -12.31
C MET A 22 2.92 6.19 -10.92
N ALA A 23 2.87 7.51 -10.73
CA ALA A 23 3.13 8.15 -9.44
C ALA A 23 2.08 7.77 -8.39
N THR A 24 0.78 7.84 -8.75
CA THR A 24 -0.31 7.44 -7.86
C THR A 24 -0.21 5.95 -7.51
N LYS A 25 0.10 5.09 -8.48
CA LYS A 25 0.33 3.66 -8.26
C LYS A 25 1.46 3.42 -7.25
N ALA A 26 2.59 4.13 -7.39
CA ALA A 26 3.71 4.02 -6.46
C ALA A 26 3.32 4.46 -5.03
N LEU A 27 2.64 5.59 -4.89
CA LEU A 27 2.17 6.10 -3.59
C LEU A 27 1.20 5.12 -2.92
N SER A 28 0.25 4.56 -3.68
CA SER A 28 -0.71 3.59 -3.16
C SER A 28 -0.05 2.30 -2.69
N VAL A 29 0.98 1.81 -3.39
CA VAL A 29 1.74 0.63 -2.96
C VAL A 29 2.45 0.90 -1.63
N VAL A 30 3.15 2.04 -1.51
CA VAL A 30 3.83 2.43 -0.26
C VAL A 30 2.84 2.56 0.88
N ALA A 31 1.71 3.25 0.67
CA ALA A 31 0.66 3.42 1.67
C ALA A 31 0.08 2.07 2.13
N THR A 32 -0.21 1.17 1.19
CA THR A 32 -0.81 -0.13 1.49
C THR A 32 0.15 -1.03 2.28
N VAL A 33 1.45 -0.95 2.00
CA VAL A 33 2.47 -1.67 2.79
C VAL A 33 2.63 -1.05 4.17
N THR A 34 2.55 0.28 4.29
CA THR A 34 2.84 1.01 5.54
C THR A 34 1.66 0.99 6.52
N LEU A 35 0.42 1.03 6.04
CA LEU A 35 -0.81 1.03 6.83
C LEU A 35 -0.87 -0.08 7.91
N PRO A 36 -0.67 -1.38 7.61
CA PRO A 36 -0.74 -2.41 8.64
C PRO A 36 0.35 -2.29 9.70
N PHE A 37 1.54 -1.79 9.33
CA PHE A 37 2.62 -1.53 10.30
C PHE A 37 2.22 -0.40 11.27
N VAL A 38 1.65 0.68 10.75
CA VAL A 38 1.18 1.82 11.56
C VAL A 38 0.02 1.41 12.46
N VAL A 39 -0.94 0.63 11.96
CA VAL A 39 -2.12 0.18 12.74
C VAL A 39 -1.69 -0.69 13.92
N VAL A 40 -0.81 -1.67 13.72
CA VAL A 40 -0.36 -2.56 14.80
C VAL A 40 0.52 -1.81 15.81
N SER A 41 1.44 -0.97 15.34
CA SER A 41 2.23 -0.11 16.23
C SER A 41 1.34 0.86 17.02
N GLY A 42 0.31 1.41 16.39
CA GLY A 42 -0.67 2.30 17.00
C GLY A 42 -1.50 1.59 18.07
N MET A 43 -2.06 0.40 17.76
CA MET A 43 -2.80 -0.42 18.72
C MET A 43 -1.99 -0.75 19.98
N ARG A 44 -0.67 -1.00 19.84
CA ARG A 44 0.21 -1.26 20.99
C ARG A 44 0.65 -0.01 21.75
N GLY A 45 0.56 1.17 21.14
CA GLY A 45 0.82 2.46 21.80
C GLY A 45 -0.38 2.99 22.58
N MET A 46 -1.56 2.39 22.42
CA MET A 46 -2.74 2.71 23.21
C MET A 46 -2.58 2.13 24.62
N ASN A 47 -2.82 2.93 25.66
CA ASN A 47 -2.77 2.53 27.08
C ASN A 47 -3.90 1.54 27.46
N PHE A 48 -3.98 0.39 26.79
CA PHE A 48 -4.89 -0.67 27.16
C PHE A 48 -4.21 -1.58 28.19
N GLU A 49 -4.77 -1.61 29.40
CA GLU A 49 -4.32 -2.46 30.52
C GLU A 49 -4.44 -3.96 30.22
N GLN A 50 -5.29 -4.33 29.25
CA GLN A 50 -5.55 -5.73 28.90
C GLN A 50 -5.50 -5.93 27.38
N ILE A 51 -4.30 -5.84 26.80
CA ILE A 51 -4.08 -6.26 25.41
C ILE A 51 -4.13 -7.80 25.38
N PRO A 52 -5.07 -8.44 24.66
CA PRO A 52 -5.04 -9.88 24.45
C PRO A 52 -3.71 -10.24 23.76
N LEU A 53 -2.95 -11.18 24.33
CA LEU A 53 -1.54 -11.57 24.03
C LEU A 53 -0.43 -10.88 24.86
N HIS A 54 -0.71 -9.95 25.79
CA HIS A 54 0.36 -9.33 26.60
C HIS A 54 1.02 -10.29 27.61
N SER A 55 0.26 -11.24 28.14
CA SER A 55 0.72 -12.22 29.13
C SER A 55 1.43 -13.45 28.53
N ASN A 56 1.43 -13.59 27.20
CA ASN A 56 2.07 -14.71 26.52
C ASN A 56 3.48 -14.28 26.04
N PRO A 57 4.55 -14.99 26.41
CA PRO A 57 5.92 -14.64 25.98
C PRO A 57 6.10 -14.61 24.46
N HIS A 58 5.24 -15.30 23.70
CA HIS A 58 5.28 -15.31 22.23
C HIS A 58 4.28 -14.35 21.57
N GLY A 59 3.48 -13.61 22.34
CA GLY A 59 2.43 -12.73 21.81
C GLY A 59 2.97 -11.66 20.86
N PHE A 60 4.12 -11.08 21.18
CA PHE A 60 4.83 -10.14 20.31
C PHE A 60 5.19 -10.78 18.95
N MET A 61 5.72 -12.00 18.98
CA MET A 61 6.21 -12.68 17.79
C MET A 61 5.06 -13.09 16.86
N ILE A 62 3.94 -13.55 17.43
CA ILE A 62 2.72 -13.88 16.69
C ILE A 62 2.18 -12.66 15.96
N LEU A 63 2.14 -11.50 16.62
CA LEU A 63 1.67 -10.25 16.01
C LEU A 63 2.57 -9.80 14.86
N VAL A 64 3.90 -9.91 15.01
CA VAL A 64 4.86 -9.59 13.94
C VAL A 64 4.65 -10.50 12.74
N PHE A 65 4.51 -11.81 12.94
CA PHE A 65 4.25 -12.75 11.84
C PHE A 65 2.88 -12.52 11.20
N ALA A 66 1.85 -12.22 11.98
CA ALA A 66 0.52 -11.89 11.46
C ALA A 66 0.57 -10.63 10.57
N GLN A 67 1.33 -9.61 10.99
CA GLN A 67 1.48 -8.37 10.23
C GLN A 67 2.29 -8.56 8.95
N LEU A 68 3.38 -9.35 9.00
CA LEU A 68 4.14 -9.73 7.82
C LEU A 68 3.30 -10.56 6.85
N ALA A 69 2.54 -11.53 7.36
CA ALA A 69 1.62 -12.33 6.55
C ALA A 69 0.58 -11.43 5.89
N LEU A 70 -0.07 -10.52 6.63
CA LEU A 70 -1.05 -9.59 6.09
C LEU A 70 -0.45 -8.70 4.99
N GLY A 71 0.73 -8.12 5.22
CA GLY A 71 1.44 -7.31 4.23
C GLY A 71 1.77 -8.10 2.96
N LEU A 72 2.24 -9.34 3.10
CA LEU A 72 2.52 -10.23 1.97
C LEU A 72 1.24 -10.62 1.21
N THR A 73 0.14 -10.90 1.89
CA THR A 73 -1.14 -11.23 1.24
C THR A 73 -1.66 -10.06 0.42
N ILE A 74 -1.54 -8.84 0.94
CA ILE A 74 -1.96 -7.64 0.22
C ILE A 74 -1.05 -7.39 -0.99
N LEU A 75 0.27 -7.52 -0.84
CA LEU A 75 1.21 -7.41 -1.96
C LEU A 75 0.96 -8.48 -3.04
N ALA A 76 0.73 -9.72 -2.64
CA ALA A 76 0.39 -10.82 -3.54
C ALA A 76 -0.94 -10.54 -4.28
N GLY A 77 -1.96 -10.03 -3.58
CA GLY A 77 -3.24 -9.64 -4.17
C GLY A 77 -3.10 -8.49 -5.17
N LEU A 78 -2.31 -7.46 -4.85
CA LEU A 78 -2.02 -6.34 -5.77
C LEU A 78 -1.29 -6.82 -7.03
N LYS A 79 -0.28 -7.69 -6.88
CA LYS A 79 0.43 -8.31 -8.00
C LYS A 79 -0.51 -9.17 -8.85
N TRP A 80 -1.37 -9.98 -8.23
CA TRP A 80 -2.30 -10.85 -8.95
C TRP A 80 -3.33 -10.04 -9.76
N ARG A 81 -3.78 -8.90 -9.23
CA ARG A 81 -4.68 -7.99 -9.95
C ARG A 81 -3.98 -7.16 -11.05
N LYS A 82 -2.67 -7.37 -11.30
CA LYS A 82 -1.83 -6.53 -12.18
C LYS A 82 -1.88 -5.04 -11.82
N LEU A 83 -2.27 -4.74 -10.57
CA LEU A 83 -2.19 -3.40 -9.98
C LEU A 83 -0.77 -3.07 -9.53
N LEU A 84 0.16 -4.01 -9.71
CA LEU A 84 1.61 -3.92 -9.57
C LEU A 84 2.20 -4.54 -10.83
#